data_AF-A0A0J6D4J1-F1
#
_entry.id   AF-A0A0J6D4J1-F1
#
_cell.length_a   1.000
_cell.length_b   1.000
_cell.length_c   1.000
_cell.angle_alpha   90.00
_cell.angle_beta   90.00
_cell.angle_gamma   90.00
#
_symmetry.space_group_name_H-M   'P 1'
#
loop_
_entity.id
_entity.type
_entity.pdbx_description
1 polymer ?
#
loop_
_entity_poly.entity_id
_entity_poly.type
_entity_poly.pdbx_seq_one_letter_code
_entity_poly.pdbx_strand_id
1 'polypeptide(L)'
;MNSNSEDYSEETIDKAKASVESYIINNYQNVESVEFKDSPSAPMGRLVLEGTVNQKATFNIGVNDDFTVGSVGMGEGFPEPKEECRDHSCDYEVSK
;
A
#
# COMPACT_ATOMS: atom_id res chain seq x y z
N MET A 1 6.46 -25.31 -19.11
CA MET A 1 5.51 -24.87 -18.07
C MET A 1 5.75 -23.38 -17.89
N ASN A 2 4.75 -22.56 -18.21
CA ASN A 2 4.88 -21.11 -18.37
C ASN A 2 4.58 -20.43 -17.04
N SER A 3 5.60 -20.26 -16.19
CA SER A 3 5.48 -19.45 -14.97
C SER A 3 6.05 -18.06 -15.24
N ASN A 4 5.21 -17.15 -15.73
CA ASN A 4 5.46 -15.72 -15.55
C ASN A 4 5.04 -15.35 -14.12
N SER A 5 5.81 -15.81 -13.13
CA SER A 5 5.82 -15.19 -11.81
C SER A 5 6.95 -14.19 -11.88
N GLU A 6 6.62 -12.91 -12.03
CA GLU A 6 7.59 -11.85 -11.75
C GLU A 6 7.85 -11.90 -10.24
N ASP A 7 8.80 -12.74 -9.84
CA ASP A 7 9.23 -12.83 -8.45
C ASP A 7 10.01 -11.54 -8.15
N TYR A 8 9.32 -10.54 -7.58
CA TYR A 8 9.95 -9.32 -7.11
C TYR A 8 11.03 -9.66 -6.09
N SER A 9 12.17 -8.97 -6.15
CA SER A 9 13.23 -9.15 -5.15
C SER A 9 12.75 -8.70 -3.77
N GLU A 10 13.30 -9.30 -2.71
CA GLU A 10 13.00 -8.90 -1.33
C GLU A 10 13.19 -7.39 -1.11
N GLU A 11 14.26 -6.81 -1.68
CA GLU A 11 14.50 -5.36 -1.65
C GLU A 11 13.37 -4.54 -2.28
N THR A 12 12.79 -5.02 -3.39
CA THR A 12 11.67 -4.35 -4.08
C THR A 12 10.41 -4.41 -3.23
N ILE A 13 10.16 -5.57 -2.61
CA ILE A 13 9.01 -5.78 -1.71
C ILE A 13 9.15 -4.88 -0.47
N ASP A 14 10.34 -4.78 0.12
CA ASP A 14 10.58 -3.96 1.31
C ASP A 14 10.41 -2.46 1.02
N LYS A 15 10.90 -1.97 -0.12
CA LYS A 15 10.66 -0.58 -0.56
C LYS A 15 9.19 -0.28 -0.77
N ALA A 16 8.48 -1.20 -1.42
CA ALA A 16 7.04 -1.08 -1.64
C ALA A 16 6.28 -1.07 -0.31
N LYS A 17 6.62 -1.95 0.64
CA LYS A 17 6.02 -1.98 1.99
C LYS A 17 6.25 -0.66 2.73
N ALA A 18 7.48 -0.14 2.72
CA ALA A 18 7.81 1.13 3.35
C ALA A 18 7.03 2.31 2.75
N SER A 19 6.86 2.33 1.43
CA SER A 19 6.07 3.35 0.72
C SER A 19 4.60 3.28 1.12
N VAL A 20 4.02 2.08 1.11
CA VAL A 20 2.61 1.85 1.50
C VAL A 20 2.37 2.19 2.96
N GLU A 21 3.25 1.78 3.86
CA GLU A 21 3.16 2.10 5.29
C GLU A 21 3.21 3.62 5.51
N SER A 22 4.16 4.29 4.86
CA SER A 22 4.28 5.75 4.91
C SER A 22 3.03 6.44 4.39
N TYR A 23 2.48 5.97 3.27
CA TYR A 23 1.23 6.47 2.71
C TYR A 23 0.09 6.35 3.73
N ILE A 24 -0.10 5.17 4.34
CA ILE A 24 -1.19 4.94 5.28
C ILE A 24 -1.05 5.83 6.52
N ILE A 25 0.13 5.87 7.15
CA ILE A 25 0.35 6.67 8.37
C ILE A 25 0.18 8.16 8.11
N ASN A 26 0.59 8.63 6.92
CA ASN A 26 0.49 10.04 6.58
C ASN A 26 -0.91 10.45 6.17
N ASN A 27 -1.71 9.57 5.54
CA ASN A 27 -3.01 9.92 4.99
C ASN A 27 -4.19 9.65 5.92
N TYR A 28 -4.09 8.69 6.85
CA TYR A 28 -5.21 8.26 7.69
C TYR A 28 -5.01 8.58 9.16
N GLN A 29 -6.12 8.84 9.85
CA GLN A 29 -6.14 9.10 11.29
C GLN A 29 -6.09 7.79 12.07
N ASN A 30 -5.62 7.86 13.32
CA ASN A 30 -5.68 6.75 14.28
C ASN A 30 -5.06 5.44 13.76
N VAL A 31 -3.99 5.54 12.96
CA VAL A 31 -3.18 4.38 12.55
C VAL A 31 -2.21 4.05 13.67
N GLU A 32 -2.43 2.92 14.33
CA GLU A 32 -1.59 2.40 15.42
C GLU A 32 -0.62 1.32 14.92
N SER A 33 -1.06 0.49 13.96
CA SER A 33 -0.23 -0.55 13.36
C SER A 33 -0.60 -0.81 11.90
N VAL A 34 0.40 -1.17 11.11
CA VAL A 34 0.27 -1.65 9.74
C VAL A 34 0.98 -2.99 9.65
N GLU A 35 0.26 -4.05 9.27
CA GLU A 35 0.81 -5.39 9.13
C GLU A 35 0.61 -5.86 7.68
N PHE A 36 1.70 -6.27 7.04
CA PHE A 36 1.66 -6.81 5.68
C PHE A 36 1.53 -8.33 5.70
N LYS A 37 0.80 -8.89 4.73
CA LYS A 37 0.84 -10.33 4.48
C LYS A 37 2.20 -10.74 3.92
N ASP A 38 2.64 -11.95 4.26
CA ASP A 38 3.95 -12.48 3.83
C ASP A 38 4.06 -12.70 2.32
N SER A 39 2.94 -12.95 1.64
CA SER A 39 2.90 -13.20 0.20
C SER A 39 2.32 -11.99 -0.56
N PRO A 40 3.16 -11.10 -1.13
CA PRO A 40 2.70 -10.09 -2.07
C PRO A 40 2.09 -10.74 -3.32
N SER A 41 1.12 -10.08 -3.93
CA SER A 41 0.46 -10.55 -5.15
C SER A 41 0.91 -9.70 -6.33
N ALA A 42 0.98 -10.28 -7.53
CA ALA A 42 1.43 -9.60 -8.74
C ALA A 42 0.46 -9.76 -9.92
N PRO A 43 -0.85 -9.44 -9.76
CA PRO A 43 -1.81 -9.64 -10.83
C PRO A 43 -1.44 -8.77 -12.04
N MET A 44 -1.26 -9.41 -13.19
CA MET A 44 -0.86 -8.76 -14.45
C MET A 44 0.49 -8.00 -14.36
N GLY A 45 1.44 -8.47 -13.54
CA GLY A 45 2.78 -7.86 -13.43
C GLY A 45 2.81 -6.54 -12.64
N ARG A 46 1.74 -6.23 -11.89
CA ARG A 46 1.73 -5.10 -10.95
C ARG A 46 1.76 -5.60 -9.52
N LEU A 47 2.70 -5.09 -8.75
CA LEU A 47 2.85 -5.41 -7.34
C LEU A 47 1.65 -4.91 -6.55
N VAL A 48 1.00 -5.81 -5.83
CA VAL A 48 -0.11 -5.53 -4.93
C VAL A 48 0.29 -6.03 -3.54
N LEU A 49 0.32 -5.10 -2.59
CA LEU A 49 0.56 -5.37 -1.19
C LEU A 49 -0.78 -5.45 -0.46
N GLU A 50 -0.97 -6.55 0.26
CA GLU A 50 -2.13 -6.75 1.11
C GLU A 50 -1.72 -6.76 2.57
N GLY A 51 -2.63 -6.31 3.44
CA GLY A 51 -2.35 -6.25 4.86
C GLY A 51 -3.55 -5.84 5.69
N THR A 52 -3.28 -5.52 6.95
CA THR A 52 -4.27 -4.99 7.88
C THR A 52 -3.75 -3.71 8.56
N VAL A 53 -4.67 -2.81 8.87
CA VAL A 53 -4.44 -1.66 9.73
C VAL A 53 -5.15 -1.88 11.05
N ASN A 54 -4.45 -1.59 12.15
CA ASN A 54 -4.92 -1.78 13.53
C ASN A 54 -5.44 -3.20 13.80
N GLN A 55 -4.88 -4.19 13.09
CA GLN A 55 -5.27 -5.62 13.15
C GLN A 55 -6.77 -5.88 12.87
N LYS A 56 -7.48 -4.92 12.27
CA LYS A 56 -8.94 -4.95 12.09
C LYS A 56 -9.34 -4.79 10.63
N ALA A 57 -8.91 -3.69 10.02
CA ALA A 57 -9.33 -3.34 8.66
C ALA A 57 -8.32 -3.87 7.66
N THR A 58 -8.80 -4.51 6.60
CA THR A 58 -7.92 -4.99 5.53
C THR A 58 -7.63 -3.88 4.53
N PHE A 59 -6.49 -3.98 3.85
CA PHE A 59 -6.19 -3.18 2.67
C PHE A 59 -5.58 -4.03 1.55
N ASN A 60 -5.76 -3.57 0.32
CA ASN A 60 -5.00 -3.98 -0.84
C ASN A 60 -4.51 -2.72 -1.55
N ILE A 61 -3.21 -2.60 -1.77
CA ILE A 61 -2.62 -1.41 -2.37
C ILE A 61 -1.74 -1.84 -3.54
N GLY A 62 -2.09 -1.37 -4.73
CA GLY A 62 -1.27 -1.52 -5.93
C GLY A 62 -0.16 -0.48 -5.94
N VAL A 63 1.06 -0.96 -6.15
CA VAL A 63 2.29 -0.16 -6.17
C VAL A 63 2.77 -0.07 -7.62
N ASN A 64 3.08 1.14 -8.06
CA ASN A 64 3.64 1.40 -9.39
C ASN A 64 5.13 1.04 -9.43
N ASP A 65 5.71 0.98 -10.64
CA ASP A 65 7.13 0.65 -10.83
C ASP A 65 8.10 1.65 -10.19
N ASP A 66 7.65 2.88 -9.93
CA ASP A 66 8.38 3.94 -9.24
C ASP A 66 8.16 3.93 -7.70
N PHE A 67 7.54 2.87 -7.18
CA PHE A 67 7.17 2.69 -5.78
C PHE A 67 6.11 3.65 -5.24
N THR A 68 5.43 4.40 -6.11
CA THR A 68 4.28 5.23 -5.71
C THR A 68 3.02 4.39 -5.54
N VAL A 69 2.09 4.87 -4.70
CA VAL A 69 0.78 4.23 -4.52
C VAL A 69 -0.09 4.52 -5.74
N GLY A 70 -0.42 3.48 -6.49
CA GLY A 70 -1.21 3.60 -7.72
C GLY A 70 -2.70 3.32 -7.54
N SER A 71 -3.05 2.44 -6.59
CA SER A 71 -4.45 2.12 -6.29
C SER A 71 -4.59 1.70 -4.84
N VAL A 72 -5.70 2.10 -4.21
CA VAL A 72 -5.98 1.82 -2.80
C VAL A 72 -7.36 1.19 -2.67
N GLY A 73 -7.39 -0.05 -2.20
CA GLY A 73 -8.59 -0.76 -1.80
C GLY A 73 -8.64 -0.88 -0.28
N MET A 74 -9.71 -0.37 0.32
CA MET A 74 -9.92 -0.36 1.77
C MET A 74 -11.05 -1.31 2.14
N GLY A 75 -10.83 -2.12 3.17
CA GLY A 75 -11.85 -2.96 3.78
C GLY A 75 -12.76 -2.21 4.75
N GLU A 76 -13.77 -2.91 5.26
CA GLU A 76 -14.67 -2.36 6.28
C GLU A 76 -13.91 -1.98 7.56
N GLY A 77 -14.24 -0.80 8.11
CA GLY A 77 -13.60 -0.28 9.33
C GLY A 77 -12.21 0.32 9.12
N PHE A 78 -11.79 0.56 7.87
CA PHE A 78 -10.54 1.25 7.58
C PHE A 78 -10.55 2.67 8.17
N PRO A 79 -9.42 3.18 8.69
CA PRO A 79 -9.42 4.46 9.37
C PRO A 79 -9.81 5.61 8.43
N GLU A 80 -10.43 6.65 8.99
CA GLU A 80 -10.82 7.82 8.20
C GLU A 80 -9.58 8.58 7.70
N PRO A 81 -9.64 9.15 6.48
CA PRO A 81 -8.58 10.03 6.01
C PRO A 81 -8.48 11.25 6.93
N LYS A 82 -7.27 11.76 7.13
CA LYS A 82 -7.04 13.02 7.84
C LYS A 82 -7.82 14.14 7.13
N GLU A 83 -8.33 15.09 7.90
CA GLU A 83 -9.09 16.21 7.32
C GLU A 83 -8.28 17.01 6.30
N GLU A 84 -6.96 17.11 6.49
CA GLU A 84 -6.03 17.71 5.52
C GLU A 84 -5.88 16.93 4.21
N CYS A 85 -6.30 15.66 4.20
CA CYS A 85 -6.23 14.72 3.08
C CYS A 85 -7.62 14.36 2.51
N ARG A 86 -8.69 15.04 2.96
CA ARG A 86 -10.07 14.77 2.51
C ARG A 86 -10.35 15.30 1.11
N ASP A 87 -9.77 16.45 0.75
CA ASP A 87 -9.97 17.10 -0.56
C ASP A 87 -8.87 16.75 -1.58
N HIS A 88 -7.70 16.28 -1.12
CA HIS A 88 -6.58 15.81 -1.93
C HIS A 88 -5.95 14.60 -1.26
N SER A 89 -5.63 13.54 -2.00
CA SER A 89 -4.75 12.48 -1.47
C SER A 89 -3.48 13.16 -0.97
N CYS A 90 -3.13 13.03 0.31
CA CYS A 90 -1.82 13.45 0.83
C CYS A 90 -0.72 12.48 0.40
N ASP A 91 -0.89 11.81 -0.75
CA ASP A 91 0.24 11.46 -1.60
C ASP A 91 0.99 12.77 -1.85
N TYR A 92 2.01 12.96 -1.04
CA TYR A 92 3.03 13.95 -1.23
C TYR A 92 3.59 13.68 -2.63
N GLU A 93 3.09 14.41 -3.63
CA GLU A 93 3.71 14.50 -4.94
C GLU A 93 5.18 14.79 -4.67
N VAL A 94 6.06 13.84 -5.00
CA VAL A 94 7.49 14.10 -5.06
C VAL A 94 7.65 15.22 -6.09
N SER A 95 7.76 16.44 -5.57
CA SER A 95 7.91 17.63 -6.38
C SER A 95 9.27 17.59 -7.07
N LYS A 96 9.20 17.58 -8.41
CA LYS A 96 10.24 17.83 -9.44
C LYS A 96 11.12 16.68 -9.92
#